data_AF-A0A6J4M7B8-F1
#
_entry.id   AF-A0A6J4M7B8-F1
#
_cell.length_a   1.000
_cell.length_b   1.000
_cell.length_c   1.000
_cell.angle_alpha   90.00
_cell.angle_beta   90.00
_cell.angle_gamma   90.00
#
_symmetry.space_group_name_H-M   'P 1'
#
loop_
_entity.id
_entity.type
_entity.pdbx_description
1 polymer ?
#
loop_
_entity_poly.entity_id
_entity_poly.type
_entity_poly.pdbx_seq_one_letter_code
_entity_poly.pdbx_strand_id
1 'polypeptide(L)'
;MHPRYFEFFDLERSLLVATETVRDARALELRLRRMLVEHNAPAPLTMRMEAGGASEWYRGAYDELERAVHALAASGYTVHAPAGDWFRKALEARAPLLYAWVDAMLTVEELEGLAGATPAQSRVRDALDAYRAVNLDIDAWVPPAALEWYARSGR
;
A
#
# COMPACT_ATOMS: atom_id res chain seq x y z
N MET A 1 9.38 3.24 1.29
CA MET A 1 8.22 2.41 0.91
C MET A 1 8.14 2.39 -0.60
N HIS A 2 7.93 1.21 -1.21
CA HIS A 2 7.90 1.07 -2.67
C HIS A 2 6.66 1.79 -3.26
N PRO A 3 6.76 2.53 -4.39
CA PRO A 3 5.61 3.22 -5.00
C PRO A 3 4.43 2.28 -5.32
N ARG A 4 4.73 1.08 -5.82
CA ARG A 4 3.75 0.03 -6.15
C ARG A 4 3.47 -0.96 -5.01
N TYR A 5 3.45 -0.49 -3.76
CA TYR A 5 3.29 -1.36 -2.58
C TYR A 5 2.06 -2.29 -2.68
N PHE A 6 0.98 -1.85 -3.31
CA PHE A 6 -0.26 -2.60 -3.52
C PHE A 6 -0.12 -3.84 -4.40
N GLU A 7 0.98 -3.99 -5.15
CA GLU A 7 1.26 -5.23 -5.90
C GLU A 7 2.02 -6.28 -5.07
N PHE A 8 2.70 -5.85 -4.02
CA PHE A 8 3.57 -6.71 -3.22
C PHE A 8 2.92 -7.14 -1.90
N PHE A 9 1.94 -6.37 -1.41
CA PHE A 9 1.24 -6.65 -0.17
C PHE A 9 -0.21 -7.02 -0.45
N ASP A 10 -0.67 -8.10 0.19
CA ASP A 10 -2.09 -8.43 0.28
C ASP A 10 -2.76 -7.43 1.23
N LEU A 11 -3.35 -6.38 0.66
CA LEU A 11 -4.04 -5.32 1.41
C LEU A 11 -5.31 -5.85 2.10
N GLU A 12 -5.93 -6.91 1.58
CA GLU A 12 -7.13 -7.51 2.16
C GLU A 12 -6.80 -8.31 3.42
N ARG A 13 -5.60 -8.91 3.51
CA ARG A 13 -5.11 -9.61 4.70
C ARG A 13 -4.16 -8.80 5.56
N SER A 14 -3.95 -7.52 5.22
CA SER A 14 -3.09 -6.62 5.98
C SER A 14 -3.71 -6.27 7.33
N LEU A 15 -2.87 -6.07 8.33
CA LEU A 15 -3.26 -5.71 9.70
C LEU A 15 -2.49 -4.45 10.11
N LEU A 16 -3.19 -3.48 10.70
CA LEU A 16 -2.55 -2.27 11.24
C LEU A 16 -2.92 -2.07 12.71
N VAL A 17 -1.94 -1.61 13.48
CA VAL A 17 -2.12 -1.23 14.89
C VAL A 17 -1.56 0.17 15.05
N ALA A 18 -2.39 1.11 15.52
CA ALA A 18 -1.94 2.46 15.79
C ALA A 18 -1.15 2.50 17.11
N THR A 19 -0.02 3.21 17.09
CA THR A 19 0.82 3.43 18.27
C THR A 19 1.19 4.91 18.36
N GLU A 20 1.36 5.43 19.57
CA GLU A 20 1.69 6.84 19.77
C GLU A 20 3.13 7.16 19.39
N THR A 21 4.05 6.20 19.58
CA THR A 21 5.47 6.40 19.28
C THR A 21 6.06 5.27 18.44
N VAL A 22 7.15 5.59 17.73
CA VAL A 22 7.96 4.60 16.99
C VAL A 22 8.54 3.54 17.93
N ARG A 23 8.84 3.93 19.19
CA ARG A 23 9.36 2.99 20.19
C ARG A 23 8.31 1.93 20.53
N ASP A 24 7.06 2.34 20.70
CA ASP A 24 5.95 1.42 21.01
C ASP A 24 5.67 0.49 19.82
N ALA A 25 5.69 1.04 18.59
CA ALA A 25 5.58 0.23 17.37
C ALA A 25 6.65 -0.87 17.32
N ARG A 26 7.92 -0.53 17.58
CA ARG A 26 9.04 -1.49 17.59
C ARG A 26 8.90 -2.53 18.70
N ALA A 27 8.45 -2.11 19.89
CA ALA A 27 8.22 -3.03 21.00
C ALA A 27 7.10 -4.04 20.67
N LEU A 28 6.04 -3.56 20.02
CA LEU A 28 4.93 -4.38 19.56
C LEU A 28 5.36 -5.36 18.46
N GLU A 29 6.07 -4.89 17.45
CA GLU A 29 6.64 -5.70 16.37
C GLU A 29 7.52 -6.83 16.93
N LEU A 30 8.44 -6.50 17.85
CA LEU A 30 9.30 -7.49 18.48
C LEU A 30 8.51 -8.54 19.29
N ARG A 31 7.42 -8.11 19.96
CA ARG A 31 6.52 -9.03 20.67
C ARG A 31 5.84 -10.01 19.71
N LEU A 32 5.27 -9.50 18.61
CA LEU A 32 4.60 -10.31 17.59
C LEU A 32 5.59 -11.27 16.92
N ARG A 33 6.79 -10.80 16.58
CA ARG A 33 7.85 -11.62 15.99
C ARG A 33 8.25 -12.81 16.88
N ARG A 34 8.41 -12.59 18.19
CA ARG A 34 8.75 -13.67 19.13
C ARG A 34 7.66 -14.74 19.21
N MET A 35 6.40 -14.32 19.16
CA MET A 35 5.26 -15.23 19.15
C MET A 35 5.25 -16.10 17.87
N LEU A 36 5.57 -15.52 16.71
CA LEU A 36 5.55 -16.23 15.43
C LEU A 36 6.79 -17.08 15.13
N VAL A 37 7.69 -17.29 16.09
CA VAL A 37 8.97 -17.99 15.85
C VAL A 37 8.77 -19.41 15.32
N GLU A 38 7.74 -20.11 15.79
CA GLU A 38 7.38 -21.48 15.37
C GLU A 38 6.85 -21.52 13.93
N HIS A 39 6.43 -20.37 13.38
CA HIS A 39 5.97 -20.25 12.02
C HIS A 39 7.08 -19.88 11.02
N ASN A 40 8.32 -19.65 11.47
CA ASN A 40 9.42 -19.26 10.60
C ASN A 40 9.57 -20.22 9.41
N ALA A 41 9.75 -19.64 8.23
CA ALA A 41 9.93 -20.34 6.98
C ALA A 41 11.17 -19.78 6.25
N PRO A 42 11.81 -20.56 5.36
CA PRO A 42 12.80 -20.01 4.47
C PRO A 42 12.14 -19.05 3.47
N ALA A 43 12.93 -18.10 2.97
CA ALA A 43 12.51 -17.23 1.89
C ALA A 43 12.13 -18.04 0.65
N PRO A 44 11.03 -17.69 -0.06
CA PRO A 44 10.69 -18.32 -1.33
C PRO A 44 11.82 -18.15 -2.35
N LEU A 45 12.10 -19.21 -3.13
CA LEU A 45 13.15 -19.20 -4.17
C LEU A 45 12.94 -18.14 -5.27
N THR A 46 11.71 -17.68 -5.42
CA THR A 46 11.30 -16.64 -6.39
C THR A 46 11.56 -15.23 -5.88
N MET A 47 11.88 -15.04 -4.60
CA MET A 47 12.11 -13.72 -4.02
C MET A 47 13.52 -13.23 -4.34
N ARG A 48 13.59 -12.02 -4.89
CA ARG A 48 14.85 -11.31 -5.10
C ARG A 48 15.30 -10.68 -3.80
N MET A 49 16.55 -10.93 -3.39
CA MET A 49 17.10 -10.46 -2.12
C MET A 49 17.16 -8.93 -2.03
N GLU A 50 17.17 -8.21 -3.16
CA GLU A 50 17.17 -6.74 -3.18
C GLU A 50 15.84 -6.11 -2.73
N ALA A 51 14.76 -6.89 -2.64
CA ALA A 51 13.43 -6.40 -2.22
C ALA A 51 13.30 -6.21 -0.69
N GLY A 52 14.34 -6.50 0.09
CA GLY A 52 14.23 -6.63 1.54
C GLY A 52 13.47 -7.90 1.95
N GLY A 53 13.45 -8.22 3.25
CA GLY A 53 12.71 -9.38 3.76
C GLY A 53 13.50 -10.70 3.79
N ALA A 54 14.82 -10.69 3.91
CA ALA A 54 15.61 -11.93 3.98
C ALA A 54 15.28 -12.84 5.20
N SER A 55 14.66 -12.31 6.25
CA SER A 55 14.60 -12.96 7.57
C SER A 55 13.21 -13.04 8.21
N GLU A 56 12.15 -12.63 7.51
CA GLU A 56 10.79 -12.52 8.09
C GLU A 56 9.75 -13.20 7.20
N TRP A 57 9.97 -14.49 6.96
CA TRP A 57 9.02 -15.35 6.28
C TRP A 57 8.36 -16.26 7.28
N TYR A 58 7.02 -16.26 7.27
CA TYR A 58 6.23 -17.11 8.16
C TYR A 58 5.24 -17.94 7.34
N ARG A 59 5.05 -19.21 7.69
CA ARG A 59 4.08 -20.11 7.07
C ARG A 59 2.97 -20.44 8.07
N GLY A 60 1.73 -20.23 7.66
CA GLY A 60 0.56 -20.56 8.48
C GLY A 60 0.38 -19.68 9.72
N ALA A 61 1.04 -18.52 9.76
CA ALA A 61 1.01 -17.59 10.90
C ALA A 61 -0.24 -16.69 10.95
N TYR A 62 -1.05 -16.65 9.88
CA TYR A 62 -2.13 -15.67 9.74
C TYR A 62 -3.11 -15.71 10.91
N ASP A 63 -3.67 -16.88 11.23
CA ASP A 63 -4.68 -16.99 12.28
C ASP A 63 -4.13 -16.62 13.67
N GLU A 64 -2.86 -16.94 13.95
CA GLU A 64 -2.22 -16.59 15.22
C GLU A 64 -1.93 -15.10 15.31
N LEU A 65 -1.41 -14.52 14.23
CA LEU A 65 -1.16 -13.08 14.14
C LEU A 65 -2.46 -12.29 14.25
N GLU A 66 -3.52 -12.70 13.56
CA GLU A 66 -4.84 -12.07 13.58
C GLU A 66 -5.44 -12.11 14.99
N ARG A 67 -5.42 -13.28 15.67
CA ARG A 67 -5.86 -13.39 17.06
C ARG A 67 -5.08 -12.47 17.99
N ALA A 68 -3.75 -12.45 17.86
CA ALA A 68 -2.89 -11.61 18.69
C ALA A 68 -3.16 -10.12 18.47
N VAL A 69 -3.34 -9.70 17.21
CA VAL A 69 -3.67 -8.32 16.86
C VAL A 69 -5.06 -7.92 17.36
N HIS A 70 -6.07 -8.78 17.25
CA HIS A 70 -7.40 -8.51 17.81
C HIS A 70 -7.37 -8.38 19.34
N ALA A 71 -6.54 -9.15 20.04
CA ALA A 71 -6.38 -9.03 21.49
C ALA A 71 -5.81 -7.67 21.93
N LEU A 72 -5.11 -6.96 21.03
CA LEU A 72 -4.61 -5.61 21.30
C LEU A 72 -5.75 -4.59 21.41
N ALA A 73 -6.85 -4.79 20.69
CA ALA A 73 -8.01 -3.92 20.79
C ALA A 73 -8.57 -3.91 22.23
N ALA A 74 -8.62 -5.09 22.87
CA ALA A 74 -9.01 -5.22 24.28
C ALA A 74 -8.01 -4.54 25.25
N SER A 75 -6.78 -4.32 24.81
CA SER A 75 -5.75 -3.61 25.58
C SER A 75 -5.71 -2.10 25.30
N GLY A 76 -6.68 -1.57 24.53
CA GLY A 76 -6.83 -0.14 24.24
C GLY A 76 -6.13 0.35 22.97
N TYR A 77 -5.54 -0.54 22.16
CA TYR A 77 -4.97 -0.14 20.86
C TYR A 77 -6.08 0.06 19.83
N THR A 78 -5.90 1.05 18.94
CA THR A 78 -6.69 1.13 17.71
C THR A 78 -6.15 0.11 16.71
N VAL A 79 -7.00 -0.82 16.29
CA VAL A 79 -6.65 -1.92 15.40
C VAL A 79 -7.51 -1.84 14.12
N HIS A 80 -6.88 -2.04 12.97
CA HIS A 80 -7.54 -2.21 11.67
C HIS A 80 -7.16 -3.58 11.10
N ALA A 81 -8.06 -4.54 11.27
CA ALA A 81 -7.89 -5.94 10.90
C ALA A 81 -9.21 -6.46 10.30
N PRO A 82 -9.33 -6.57 8.96
CA PRO A 82 -8.34 -6.22 7.96
C PRO A 82 -8.14 -4.70 7.78
N ALA A 83 -6.99 -4.31 7.24
CA ALA A 83 -6.57 -2.91 7.07
C ALA A 83 -7.06 -2.26 5.76
N GLY A 84 -7.69 -3.02 4.85
CA GLY A 84 -8.16 -2.51 3.56
C GLY A 84 -9.02 -1.24 3.65
N ASP A 85 -9.98 -1.21 4.59
CA ASP A 85 -10.83 -0.03 4.81
C ASP A 85 -10.06 1.18 5.34
N TRP A 86 -8.98 0.94 6.10
CA TRP A 86 -8.11 2.02 6.54
C TRP A 86 -7.37 2.64 5.36
N PHE A 87 -6.81 1.82 4.47
CA PHE A 87 -6.14 2.30 3.25
C PHE A 87 -7.12 3.07 2.35
N ARG A 88 -8.33 2.52 2.15
CA ARG A 88 -9.39 3.19 1.38
C ARG A 88 -9.69 4.57 1.95
N LYS A 89 -9.99 4.67 3.24
CA LYS A 89 -10.29 5.97 3.90
C LYS A 89 -9.12 6.94 3.82
N ALA A 90 -7.89 6.45 3.99
CA ALA A 90 -6.69 7.27 3.92
C ALA A 90 -6.44 7.85 2.52
N LEU A 91 -6.75 7.08 1.46
CA LEU A 91 -6.65 7.53 0.07
C LEU A 91 -7.83 8.42 -0.31
N GLU A 92 -9.06 8.05 0.05
CA GLU A 92 -10.27 8.85 -0.18
C GLU A 92 -10.15 10.26 0.41
N ALA A 93 -9.60 10.40 1.62
CA ALA A 93 -9.36 11.71 2.24
C ALA A 93 -8.37 12.60 1.46
N ARG A 94 -7.53 12.00 0.60
CA ARG A 94 -6.55 12.70 -0.26
C ARG A 94 -7.06 12.88 -1.68
N ALA A 95 -8.08 12.14 -2.08
CA ALA A 95 -8.61 12.12 -3.43
C ALA A 95 -8.96 13.52 -3.98
N PRO A 96 -9.56 14.46 -3.21
CA PRO A 96 -9.85 15.80 -3.72
C PRO A 96 -8.62 16.59 -4.19
N LEU A 97 -7.41 16.23 -3.73
CA LEU A 97 -6.16 16.88 -4.13
C LEU A 97 -5.57 16.30 -5.41
N LEU A 98 -6.09 15.17 -5.91
CA LEU A 98 -5.55 14.49 -7.09
C LEU A 98 -5.58 15.39 -8.32
N TYR A 99 -6.63 16.17 -8.52
CA TYR A 99 -6.76 17.00 -9.71
C TYR A 99 -5.59 17.96 -9.82
N ALA A 100 -5.41 18.78 -8.79
CA ALA A 100 -4.35 19.79 -8.76
C ALA A 100 -2.96 19.15 -8.77
N TRP A 101 -2.80 17.98 -8.14
CA TRP A 101 -1.54 17.26 -8.15
C TRP A 101 -1.17 16.71 -9.53
N VAL A 102 -2.11 16.10 -10.24
CA VAL A 102 -1.89 15.57 -11.60
C VAL A 102 -1.61 16.71 -12.58
N ASP A 103 -2.39 17.80 -12.50
CA ASP A 103 -2.21 18.99 -13.35
C ASP A 103 -0.84 19.65 -13.13
N ALA A 104 -0.34 19.65 -11.90
CA ALA A 104 1.01 20.14 -11.60
C ALA A 104 2.13 19.16 -12.01
N MET A 105 1.82 17.86 -12.17
CA MET A 105 2.82 16.84 -12.44
C MET A 105 3.04 16.54 -13.91
N LEU A 106 2.00 16.65 -14.74
CA LEU A 106 2.05 16.25 -16.14
C LEU A 106 1.80 17.43 -17.07
N THR A 107 2.69 17.61 -18.04
CA THR A 107 2.49 18.58 -19.12
C THR A 107 1.51 18.03 -20.16
N VAL A 108 1.01 18.93 -21.03
CA VAL A 108 0.18 18.52 -22.19
C VAL A 108 0.92 17.51 -23.08
N GLU A 109 2.22 17.69 -23.32
CA GLU A 109 3.04 16.77 -24.11
C GLU A 109 3.15 15.37 -23.47
N GLU A 110 3.23 15.30 -22.13
CA GLU A 110 3.23 14.04 -21.40
C GLU A 110 1.86 13.36 -21.44
N LEU A 111 0.77 14.13 -21.32
CA LEU A 111 -0.59 13.61 -21.42
C LEU A 111 -0.92 13.10 -22.82
N GLU A 112 -0.44 13.79 -23.86
CA GLU A 112 -0.64 13.38 -25.25
C GLU A 112 0.24 12.18 -25.66
N GLY A 113 1.32 11.93 -24.91
CA GLY A 113 2.30 10.87 -25.17
C GLY A 113 3.42 11.30 -26.14
N LEU A 114 3.57 12.61 -26.37
CA LEU A 114 4.58 13.20 -27.24
C LEU A 114 5.95 13.29 -26.55
N ALA A 115 5.98 13.29 -25.21
CA ALA A 115 7.21 13.34 -24.42
C ALA A 115 7.92 11.98 -24.24
N GLY A 116 7.36 10.89 -24.78
CA GLY A 116 7.83 9.53 -24.47
C GLY A 116 7.52 9.13 -23.02
N ALA A 117 8.21 8.10 -22.50
CA ALA A 117 8.05 7.64 -21.12
C ALA A 117 8.83 8.52 -20.15
N THR A 118 8.14 9.17 -19.22
CA THR A 118 8.76 10.06 -18.23
C THR A 118 8.65 9.53 -16.79
N PRO A 119 9.57 9.92 -15.88
CA PRO A 119 9.43 9.58 -14.46
C PRO A 119 8.17 10.14 -13.80
N ALA A 120 7.69 11.30 -14.26
CA ALA A 120 6.46 11.92 -13.75
C ALA A 120 5.24 11.08 -14.12
N GLN A 121 5.16 10.60 -15.37
CA GLN A 121 4.14 9.65 -15.81
C GLN A 121 4.11 8.38 -14.97
N SER A 122 5.26 7.76 -14.69
CA SER A 122 5.32 6.57 -13.84
C SER A 122 4.84 6.85 -12.42
N ARG A 123 5.24 8.00 -11.84
CA ARG A 123 4.81 8.39 -10.49
C ARG A 123 3.31 8.65 -10.40
N VAL A 124 2.73 9.32 -11.39
CA VAL A 124 1.28 9.54 -11.46
C VAL A 124 0.55 8.21 -11.64
N ARG A 125 1.03 7.34 -12.54
CA ARG A 125 0.44 6.01 -12.75
C ARG A 125 0.43 5.17 -11.47
N ASP A 126 1.58 5.05 -10.81
CA ASP A 126 1.68 4.30 -9.55
C ASP A 126 0.72 4.85 -8.48
N ALA A 127 0.54 6.17 -8.42
CA ALA A 127 -0.42 6.79 -7.52
C ALA A 127 -1.85 6.42 -7.88
N LEU A 128 -2.26 6.56 -9.15
CA LEU A 128 -3.63 6.24 -9.61
C LEU A 128 -3.95 4.74 -9.47
N ASP A 129 -2.99 3.87 -9.76
CA ASP A 129 -3.09 2.42 -9.54
C ASP A 129 -3.37 2.09 -8.07
N ALA A 130 -2.77 2.83 -7.12
CA ALA A 130 -3.02 2.63 -5.70
C ALA A 130 -4.48 2.94 -5.30
N TYR A 131 -5.12 3.95 -5.91
CA TYR A 131 -6.55 4.23 -5.68
C TYR A 131 -7.42 3.10 -6.25
N ARG A 132 -7.11 2.63 -7.46
CA ARG A 132 -7.82 1.50 -8.08
C ARG A 132 -7.65 0.21 -7.25
N ALA A 133 -6.46 -0.03 -6.69
CA ALA A 133 -6.18 -1.21 -5.86
C ALA A 133 -7.01 -1.29 -4.58
N VAL A 134 -7.51 -0.16 -4.06
CA VAL A 134 -8.42 -0.11 -2.91
C VAL A 134 -9.90 0.05 -3.30
N ASN A 135 -10.21 -0.13 -4.59
CA ASN A 135 -11.53 0.01 -5.19
C ASN A 135 -12.11 1.43 -5.09
N LEU A 136 -11.26 2.46 -5.25
CA LEU A 136 -11.71 3.84 -5.40
C LEU A 136 -11.76 4.23 -6.89
N ASP A 137 -12.86 4.84 -7.28
CA ASP A 137 -13.03 5.38 -8.63
C ASP A 137 -12.37 6.76 -8.74
N ILE A 138 -11.38 6.89 -9.62
CA ILE A 138 -10.58 8.12 -9.76
C ILE A 138 -11.21 9.15 -10.68
N ASP A 139 -12.24 8.77 -11.46
CA ASP A 139 -12.74 9.54 -12.60
C ASP A 139 -13.21 10.95 -12.21
N ALA A 140 -13.77 11.10 -11.00
CA ALA A 140 -14.23 12.39 -10.48
C ALA A 140 -13.11 13.30 -9.94
N TRP A 141 -11.88 12.79 -9.79
CA TRP A 141 -10.79 13.48 -9.09
C TRP A 141 -9.57 13.76 -9.94
N VAL A 142 -9.57 13.35 -11.20
CA VAL A 142 -8.45 13.58 -12.13
C VAL A 142 -8.90 14.43 -13.32
N PRO A 143 -8.00 15.20 -13.96
CA PRO A 143 -8.33 15.89 -15.19
C PRO A 143 -8.74 14.90 -16.29
N PRO A 144 -9.75 15.20 -17.14
CA PRO A 144 -10.19 14.30 -18.20
C PRO A 144 -9.06 13.83 -19.14
N ALA A 145 -8.16 14.74 -19.54
CA ALA A 145 -7.00 14.41 -20.36
C ALA A 145 -6.04 13.41 -19.68
N ALA A 146 -5.91 13.49 -18.35
CA ALA A 146 -5.13 12.54 -17.57
C ALA A 146 -5.82 11.18 -17.47
N LEU A 147 -7.15 11.15 -17.37
CA LEU A 147 -7.91 9.90 -17.39
C LEU A 147 -7.77 9.19 -18.74
N GLU A 148 -7.88 9.93 -19.84
CA GLU A 148 -7.68 9.40 -21.20
C GLU A 148 -6.25 8.86 -21.40
N TRP A 149 -5.24 9.62 -20.97
CA TRP A 149 -3.85 9.16 -20.96
C TRP A 149 -3.68 7.87 -20.14
N TYR A 150 -4.22 7.83 -18.92
CA TYR A 150 -4.13 6.69 -18.02
C TYR A 150 -4.73 5.43 -18.64
N ALA A 151 -5.91 5.55 -19.28
CA ALA A 151 -6.61 4.47 -19.97
C ALA A 151 -5.89 3.96 -21.23
N ARG A 152 -5.22 4.85 -21.99
CA ARG A 152 -4.45 4.44 -23.20
C ARG A 152 -3.23 3.59 -22.85
N SER A 153 -2.54 3.95 -21.78
CA SER A 153 -1.29 3.32 -21.36
C SER A 153 -1.46 2.07 -20.48
N GLY A 154 -2.69 1.71 -20.12
CA GLY A 154 -3.02 0.47 -19.42
C GLY A 154 -3.28 -0.73 -20.35
N ARG A 155 -2.96 -0.60 -21.64
CA ARG A 155 -3.02 -1.66 -22.66
C ARG A 155 -1.63 -2.07 -23.12
#